data_AF-A0A533VZH0-F1
#
_entry.id   AF-A0A533VZH0-F1
#
_cell.length_a   1.000
_cell.length_b   1.000
_cell.length_c   1.000
_cell.angle_alpha   90.00
_cell.angle_beta   90.00
_cell.angle_gamma   90.00
#
_symmetry.space_group_name_H-M   'P 1'
#
loop_
_entity.id
_entity.type
_entity.pdbx_description
1 polymer ?
#
loop_
_entity_poly.entity_id
_entity_poly.type
_entity_poly.pdbx_seq_one_letter_code
_entity_poly.pdbx_strand_id
1 'polypeptide(L)'
;MKKQQENDAKLVKATTTLQQIADSNITPRNIRKIVKDSILMLQDPKQSLAVRAANAISLLDEVAQDPNMPSFARVTLWSAVSELESIREQ
;
A
#
# COMPACT_ATOMS: atom_id res chain seq x y z
N MET A 1 23.26 -3.81 4.43
CA MET A 1 23.02 -4.15 3.01
C MET A 1 21.90 -5.18 2.85
N LYS A 2 21.96 -6.38 3.44
CA LYS A 2 20.87 -7.39 3.35
C LYS A 2 19.48 -6.86 3.77
N LYS A 3 19.39 -6.15 4.90
CA LYS A 3 18.13 -5.60 5.42
C LYS A 3 17.50 -4.54 4.49
N GLN A 4 18.31 -3.67 3.90
CA GLN A 4 17.82 -2.68 2.94
C GLN A 4 17.27 -3.36 1.69
N GLN A 5 17.99 -4.35 1.15
CA GLN A 5 17.53 -5.13 -0.01
C GLN A 5 16.22 -5.88 0.28
N GLU A 6 16.06 -6.42 1.49
CA GLU A 6 14.82 -7.07 1.91
C GLU A 6 13.65 -6.07 1.98
N ASN A 7 13.87 -4.90 2.58
CA ASN A 7 12.85 -3.85 2.65
C ASN A 7 12.49 -3.29 1.27
N ASP A 8 13.45 -3.15 0.37
CA ASP A 8 13.20 -2.74 -1.00
C ASP A 8 12.37 -3.80 -1.75
N ALA A 9 12.66 -5.09 -1.54
CA ALA A 9 11.88 -6.18 -2.12
C ALA A 9 10.43 -6.21 -1.58
N LYS A 10 10.25 -6.03 -0.27
CA LYS A 10 8.93 -5.90 0.37
C LYS A 10 8.17 -4.68 -0.16
N LEU A 11 8.86 -3.55 -0.34
CA LEU A 11 8.28 -2.33 -0.88
C LEU A 11 7.78 -2.53 -2.32
N VAL A 12 8.58 -3.17 -3.17
CA VAL A 12 8.20 -3.50 -4.55
C VAL A 12 6.98 -4.43 -4.55
N LYS A 13 6.97 -5.45 -3.69
CA LYS A 13 5.85 -6.38 -3.55
C LYS A 13 4.57 -5.65 -3.13
N ALA A 14 4.62 -4.83 -2.08
CA ALA A 14 3.50 -4.04 -1.61
C ALA A 14 2.97 -3.10 -2.69
N THR A 15 3.87 -2.36 -3.36
CA THR A 15 3.51 -1.42 -4.43
C THR A 15 2.85 -2.12 -5.61
N THR A 16 3.37 -3.29 -6.01
CA THR A 16 2.79 -4.09 -7.10
C THR A 16 1.40 -4.59 -6.74
N THR A 17 1.20 -5.04 -5.50
CA THR A 17 -0.11 -5.48 -4.99
C THR A 17 -1.12 -4.33 -4.98
N LEU A 18 -0.71 -3.13 -4.52
CA LEU A 18 -1.56 -1.93 -4.56
C LEU A 18 -1.90 -1.51 -5.99
N GLN A 19 -0.95 -1.66 -6.93
CA GLN A 19 -1.17 -1.32 -8.33
C GLN A 19 -2.30 -2.16 -8.96
N GLN A 20 -2.45 -3.43 -8.56
CA GLN A 20 -3.57 -4.27 -9.02
C GLN A 20 -4.95 -3.67 -8.66
N ILE A 21 -5.07 -3.05 -7.49
CA ILE A 21 -6.29 -2.36 -7.07
C ILE A 21 -6.46 -1.05 -7.86
N ALA A 22 -5.36 -0.30 -8.01
CA ALA A 22 -5.33 0.98 -8.70
C ALA A 22 -5.72 0.92 -10.19
N ASP A 23 -5.45 -0.21 -10.85
CA ASP A 23 -5.74 -0.44 -12.27
C ASP A 23 -7.02 -1.24 -12.52
N SER A 24 -7.63 -1.79 -11.46
CA SER A 24 -8.87 -2.56 -11.55
C SER A 24 -10.06 -1.68 -11.94
N ASN A 25 -10.62 -1.90 -13.13
CA ASN A 25 -11.78 -1.15 -13.62
C ASN A 25 -13.07 -1.36 -12.78
N ILE A 26 -13.17 -2.49 -12.07
CA ILE A 26 -14.28 -2.82 -11.15
C ILE A 26 -14.14 -2.16 -9.77
N THR A 27 -13.00 -1.54 -9.47
CA THR A 27 -12.79 -0.83 -8.19
C THR A 27 -13.24 0.63 -8.31
N PRO A 28 -14.09 1.17 -7.42
CA PRO A 28 -14.54 2.57 -7.47
C PRO A 28 -13.42 3.61 -7.59
N ARG A 29 -13.68 4.71 -8.31
CA ARG A 29 -12.67 5.74 -8.65
C ARG A 29 -12.04 6.39 -7.41
N ASN A 30 -12.82 6.60 -6.35
CA ASN A 30 -12.33 7.16 -5.08
C ASN A 30 -11.28 6.23 -4.43
N ILE A 31 -11.59 4.93 -4.35
CA ILE A 31 -10.68 3.92 -3.81
C ILE A 31 -9.40 3.84 -4.63
N ARG A 32 -9.51 3.76 -5.97
CA ARG A 32 -8.31 3.75 -6.84
C ARG A 32 -7.45 4.98 -6.68
N LYS A 33 -8.06 6.15 -6.46
CA LYS A 33 -7.34 7.40 -6.24
C LYS A 33 -6.51 7.32 -4.95
N ILE A 34 -7.13 6.96 -3.83
CA ILE A 34 -6.43 6.90 -2.54
C ILE A 34 -5.31 5.85 -2.58
N VAL A 35 -5.55 4.69 -3.21
CA VAL A 35 -4.50 3.67 -3.39
C VAL A 35 -3.32 4.20 -4.21
N LYS A 36 -3.58 4.97 -5.28
CA LYS A 36 -2.52 5.64 -6.06
C LYS A 36 -1.76 6.67 -5.23
N ASP A 37 -2.46 7.45 -4.42
CA ASP A 37 -1.84 8.43 -3.52
C ASP A 37 -0.94 7.73 -2.49
N SER A 38 -1.35 6.58 -1.94
CA SER A 38 -0.50 5.74 -1.07
C SER A 38 0.73 5.20 -1.79
N ILE A 39 0.62 4.79 -3.06
CA ILE A 39 1.78 4.38 -3.87
C ILE A 39 2.79 5.53 -4.04
N LEU A 40 2.32 6.74 -4.33
CA LEU A 40 3.18 7.91 -4.47
C LEU A 40 3.90 8.25 -3.15
N MET A 41 3.18 8.11 -2.02
CA MET A 41 3.74 8.31 -0.68
C MET A 41 4.89 7.34 -0.36
N LEU A 42 4.75 6.08 -0.78
CA LEU A 42 5.82 5.07 -0.63
C LEU A 42 7.10 5.44 -1.40
N GLN A 43 6.96 6.24 -2.46
CA GLN A 43 8.08 6.66 -3.31
C GLN A 43 8.73 7.97 -2.87
N ASP A 44 8.21 8.68 -1.86
CA ASP A 44 8.74 10.00 -1.44
C ASP A 44 10.15 9.88 -0.82
N PRO A 45 11.22 10.31 -1.52
CA PRO A 45 12.58 10.15 -1.01
C PRO A 45 12.87 11.00 0.23
N LYS A 46 12.02 11.98 0.57
CA LYS A 46 12.23 12.90 1.70
C LYS A 46 12.00 12.25 3.07
N GLN A 47 11.23 11.18 3.13
CA GLN A 47 10.88 10.50 4.38
C GLN A 47 11.66 9.19 4.52
N SER A 48 11.82 8.66 5.74
CA SER A 48 12.35 7.30 5.89
C SER A 48 11.33 6.26 5.41
N LEU A 49 11.80 5.09 4.99
CA LEU A 49 10.91 4.04 4.47
C LEU A 49 9.85 3.60 5.50
N ALA A 50 10.21 3.50 6.78
CA ALA A 50 9.27 3.16 7.85
C ALA A 50 8.18 4.24 8.04
N VAL A 51 8.54 5.53 7.94
CA VAL A 51 7.57 6.64 8.01
C VAL A 51 6.63 6.61 6.82
N ARG A 52 7.15 6.38 5.61
CA ARG A 52 6.33 6.23 4.40
C ARG A 52 5.34 5.07 4.54
N ALA A 53 5.81 3.92 5.05
CA ALA A 53 4.96 2.76 5.28
C ALA A 53 3.85 3.05 6.29
N ALA A 54 4.17 3.69 7.42
CA ALA A 54 3.18 4.06 8.44
C ALA A 54 2.10 5.02 7.91
N ASN A 55 2.51 6.03 7.14
CA ASN A 55 1.59 6.99 6.54
C ASN A 55 0.69 6.30 5.48
N ALA A 56 1.26 5.42 4.66
CA ALA A 56 0.51 4.66 3.66
C ALA A 56 -0.51 3.72 4.32
N ILE A 57 -0.12 2.98 5.36
CA ILE A 57 -1.02 2.08 6.11
C ILE A 57 -2.22 2.86 6.65
N SER A 58 -2.00 4.04 7.25
CA SER A 58 -3.07 4.86 7.81
C SER A 58 -4.14 5.22 6.75
N LEU A 59 -3.70 5.63 5.56
CA LEU A 59 -4.61 5.92 4.43
C LEU A 59 -5.33 4.66 3.92
N LEU A 60 -4.62 3.53 3.86
CA LEU A 60 -5.16 2.27 3.37
C LEU A 60 -6.18 1.67 4.33
N ASP A 61 -6.02 1.84 5.64
CA ASP A 61 -6.99 1.40 6.64
C ASP A 61 -8.32 2.14 6.52
N GLU A 62 -8.30 3.44 6.24
CA GLU A 62 -9.52 4.21 5.95
C GLU A 62 -10.22 3.67 4.70
N VAL A 63 -9.46 3.37 3.64
CA VAL A 63 -9.99 2.77 2.41
C VAL A 63 -10.57 1.38 2.65
N ALA A 64 -9.93 0.58 3.51
CA ALA A 64 -10.41 -0.74 3.87
C ALA A 64 -11.82 -0.68 4.48
N GLN A 65 -12.19 0.41 5.15
CA GLN A 65 -13.52 0.56 5.74
C GLN A 65 -14.57 1.09 4.74
N ASP A 66 -14.21 1.41 3.50
CA ASP A 66 -15.17 1.90 2.49
C ASP A 66 -16.22 0.80 2.19
N PRO A 67 -17.53 1.09 2.36
CA PRO A 67 -18.59 0.12 2.12
C PRO A 67 -18.70 -0.31 0.65
N ASN A 68 -18.18 0.49 -0.27
CA ASN A 68 -18.15 0.20 -1.71
C ASN A 68 -16.89 -0.55 -2.14
N MET A 69 -15.99 -0.92 -1.22
CA MET A 69 -14.78 -1.64 -1.57
C MET A 69 -15.08 -3.08 -2.04
N PRO A 70 -14.67 -3.45 -3.27
CA PRO A 70 -14.87 -4.81 -3.75
C PRO A 70 -14.12 -5.85 -2.90
N SER A 71 -14.69 -7.05 -2.74
CA SER A 71 -14.09 -8.12 -1.93
C SER A 71 -12.68 -8.49 -2.37
N PHE A 72 -12.42 -8.55 -3.68
CA PHE A 72 -11.08 -8.75 -4.23
C PHE A 72 -10.12 -7.66 -3.76
N ALA A 73 -10.50 -6.39 -3.90
CA ALA A 73 -9.66 -5.27 -3.52
C ALA A 73 -9.33 -5.31 -2.03
N ARG A 74 -10.29 -5.67 -1.18
CA ARG A 74 -10.10 -5.78 0.28
C ARG A 74 -9.04 -6.83 0.66
N VAL A 75 -9.11 -8.03 0.06
CA VAL A 75 -8.12 -9.09 0.31
C VAL A 75 -6.74 -8.70 -0.22
N THR A 76 -6.69 -8.13 -1.42
CA THR A 76 -5.46 -7.62 -2.03
C THR A 76 -4.83 -6.52 -1.18
N LEU A 77 -5.66 -5.61 -0.65
CA LEU A 77 -5.22 -4.53 0.23
C LEU A 77 -4.60 -5.07 1.52
N TRP A 78 -5.27 -6.05 2.16
CA TRP A 78 -4.77 -6.69 3.37
C TRP A 78 -3.38 -7.33 3.16
N SER A 79 -3.16 -7.96 2.00
CA SER A 79 -1.85 -8.50 1.66
C SER A 79 -0.78 -7.40 1.51
N ALA A 80 -1.13 -6.24 0.93
CA ALA A 80 -0.19 -5.13 0.81
C ALA A 80 0.12 -4.49 2.16
N VAL A 81 -0.90 -4.29 3.01
CA VAL A 81 -0.73 -3.74 4.36
C VAL A 81 0.18 -4.62 5.20
N SER A 82 0.01 -5.94 5.17
CA SER A 82 0.89 -6.88 5.89
C SER A 82 2.38 -6.72 5.52
N GLU A 83 2.70 -6.49 4.24
CA GLU A 83 4.07 -6.25 3.78
C GLU A 83 4.59 -4.89 4.28
N LEU A 84 3.75 -3.85 4.24
CA LEU A 84 4.10 -2.52 4.75
C LEU A 84 4.29 -2.50 6.26
N GLU A 85 3.50 -3.26 7.02
CA GLU A 85 3.67 -3.43 8.46
C GLU A 85 5.01 -4.08 8.77
N SER A 86 5.39 -5.11 8.02
CA SER A 86 6.71 -5.73 8.16
C SER A 86 7.85 -4.73 7.93
N ILE A 87 7.68 -3.76 7.02
CA ILE A 87 8.67 -2.69 6.80
C ILE A 87 8.67 -1.69 7.97
N ARG A 88 7.50 -1.33 8.49
CA ARG A 88 7.31 -0.36 9.59
C ARG A 88 7.93 -0.84 10.90
N GLU A 89 7.73 -2.11 11.25
CA GLU A 89 8.16 -2.70 12.53
C GLU A 89 9.64 -3.10 12.56
N GLN A 90 10.40 -2.85 11.48
CA GLN A 90 11.78 -3.30 11.31
C GLN A 90 12.84 -2.26 11.65
#